data_AF-A0A9E3XFF7-F1
#
_entry.id   AF-A0A9E3XFF7-F1
#
_cell.length_a   1.000
_cell.length_b   1.000
_cell.length_c   1.000
_cell.angle_alpha   90.00
_cell.angle_beta   90.00
_cell.angle_gamma   90.00
#
_symmetry.space_group_name_H-M   'P 1'
#
loop_
_entity.id
_entity.type
_entity.pdbx_description
1 polymer ?
#
loop_
_entity_poly.entity_id
_entity_poly.type
_entity_poly.pdbx_seq_one_letter_code
_entity_poly.pdbx_strand_id
1 'polypeptide(L)'
;MPEQTELHIKNMVCPRCVRVVREELEALGLPLVSVSLGKVLVNRAEEEIDLEQVAEILHQNGFELLVDRETQLVDAIKTALIHYLDEVESADPVPKMSTFLAGELNFSYEHLSKLFSRQEDVTIEKYFIHLKIERVKELLSYDELSLSEIAYKLKYSSVQHLSRQFKEITGLTVSEFKKHPYTHRHFLDRLT
;
A
#
# COMPACT_ATOMS: atom_id res chain seq x y z
N MET A 1 25.68 -15.82 -13.37
CA MET A 1 25.24 -14.73 -12.47
C MET A 1 24.52 -15.39 -11.32
N PRO A 2 24.65 -14.93 -10.07
CA PRO A 2 23.92 -15.55 -8.97
C PRO A 2 22.42 -15.53 -9.30
N GLU A 3 21.74 -16.66 -9.16
CA GLU A 3 20.30 -16.71 -9.40
C GLU A 3 19.61 -15.90 -8.30
N GLN A 4 18.75 -14.96 -8.66
CA GLN A 4 17.96 -14.18 -7.70
C GLN A 4 16.56 -14.77 -7.60
N THR A 5 16.02 -14.83 -6.39
CA THR A 5 14.62 -15.21 -6.15
C THR A 5 13.85 -14.01 -5.62
N GLU A 6 12.72 -13.72 -6.25
CA GLU A 6 11.76 -12.72 -5.77
C GLU A 6 10.73 -13.41 -4.86
N LEU A 7 10.66 -12.98 -3.61
CA LEU A 7 9.62 -13.35 -2.66
C LEU A 7 8.58 -12.22 -2.61
N HIS A 8 7.30 -12.59 -2.66
CA HIS A 8 6.18 -11.66 -2.59
C HIS A 8 5.52 -11.75 -1.22
N ILE A 9 5.34 -10.63 -0.55
CA ILE A 9 4.91 -10.61 0.85
C ILE A 9 3.75 -9.64 1.04
N LYS A 10 2.60 -10.18 1.44
CA LYS A 10 1.39 -9.41 1.75
C LYS A 10 1.55 -8.63 3.06
N ASN A 11 0.72 -7.61 3.23
CA ASN A 11 0.61 -6.77 4.44
C ASN A 11 1.83 -5.89 4.72
N MET A 12 2.71 -5.69 3.74
CA MET A 12 3.77 -4.69 3.79
C MET A 12 3.22 -3.33 3.33
N VAL A 13 2.96 -2.43 4.28
CA VAL A 13 2.25 -1.16 3.99
C VAL A 13 3.03 0.10 4.36
N CYS A 14 4.16 -0.02 5.07
CA CYS A 14 4.93 1.13 5.52
C CYS A 14 6.43 0.81 5.68
N PRO A 15 7.30 1.83 5.86
CA PRO A 15 8.73 1.63 6.08
C PRO A 15 9.07 0.74 7.29
N ARG A 16 8.18 0.70 8.30
CA ARG A 16 8.34 -0.21 9.45
C ARG A 16 8.18 -1.67 9.02
N CYS A 17 7.25 -1.98 8.12
CA CYS A 17 7.08 -3.33 7.58
C CYS A 17 8.35 -3.80 6.85
N VAL A 18 8.91 -2.93 5.99
CA VAL A 18 10.18 -3.20 5.28
C VAL A 18 11.31 -3.50 6.26
N ARG A 19 11.40 -2.74 7.36
CA ARG A 19 12.40 -2.97 8.40
C ARG A 19 12.22 -4.30 9.11
N VAL A 20 11.00 -4.61 9.58
CA VAL A 20 10.72 -5.87 10.28
C VAL A 20 11.01 -7.06 9.37
N VAL A 21 10.47 -7.07 8.14
CA VAL A 21 10.71 -8.16 7.17
C VAL A 21 12.20 -8.33 6.90
N ARG A 22 12.95 -7.24 6.75
CA ARG A 22 14.41 -7.29 6.58
C ARG A 22 15.09 -7.96 7.79
N GLU A 23 14.82 -7.46 8.98
CA GLU A 23 15.44 -7.92 10.23
C GLU A 23 15.17 -9.42 10.45
N GLU A 24 13.94 -9.89 10.21
CA GLU A 24 13.55 -11.30 10.37
C GLU A 24 14.22 -12.22 9.33
N LEU A 25 14.24 -11.82 8.05
CA LEU A 25 14.83 -12.65 7.00
C LEU A 25 16.37 -12.66 7.08
N GLU A 26 17.01 -11.56 7.50
CA GLU A 26 18.45 -11.53 7.80
C GLU A 26 18.78 -12.40 9.02
N ALA A 27 17.92 -12.43 10.05
CA ALA A 27 18.08 -13.29 11.22
C ALA A 27 17.94 -14.79 10.90
N LEU A 28 17.14 -15.13 9.88
CA LEU A 28 17.10 -16.48 9.29
C LEU A 28 18.34 -16.81 8.42
N GLY A 29 19.22 -15.84 8.18
CA GLY A 29 20.44 -16.02 7.40
C GLY A 29 20.25 -15.85 5.89
N LEU A 30 19.10 -15.33 5.42
CA LEU A 30 18.88 -15.12 4.00
C LEU A 30 19.77 -13.98 3.47
N PRO A 31 20.52 -14.19 2.37
CA PRO A 31 21.32 -13.15 1.75
C PRO A 31 20.44 -12.19 0.91
N LEU A 32 19.86 -11.20 1.57
CA LEU A 32 18.97 -10.23 0.94
C LEU A 32 19.73 -9.27 0.01
N VAL A 33 19.23 -9.11 -1.21
CA VAL A 33 19.68 -8.09 -2.18
C VAL A 33 18.92 -6.79 -1.95
N SER A 34 17.60 -6.86 -1.85
CA SER A 34 16.73 -5.70 -1.59
C SER A 34 15.44 -6.12 -0.89
N VAL A 35 14.84 -5.16 -0.17
CA VAL A 35 13.55 -5.29 0.50
C VAL A 35 12.77 -4.02 0.22
N SER A 36 11.62 -4.14 -0.42
CA SER A 36 10.69 -3.04 -0.69
C SER A 36 9.26 -3.49 -0.38
N LEU A 37 8.29 -2.57 -0.42
CA LEU A 37 6.89 -2.94 -0.19
C LEU A 37 6.47 -4.06 -1.15
N GLY A 38 5.89 -5.12 -0.59
CA GLY A 38 5.40 -6.29 -1.31
C GLY A 38 6.47 -7.25 -1.83
N LYS A 39 7.76 -6.91 -1.78
CA LYS A 39 8.82 -7.64 -2.50
C LYS A 39 10.15 -7.74 -1.77
N VAL A 40 10.77 -8.92 -1.83
CA VAL A 40 12.12 -9.18 -1.34
C VAL A 40 12.92 -9.90 -2.42
N LEU A 41 14.08 -9.36 -2.79
CA LEU A 41 15.03 -10.05 -3.66
C LEU A 41 16.08 -10.74 -2.80
N VAL A 42 16.25 -12.05 -2.99
CA VAL A 42 17.22 -12.89 -2.28
C VAL A 42 18.23 -13.45 -3.27
N ASN A 43 19.50 -13.45 -2.89
CA ASN A 43 20.57 -14.02 -3.69
C ASN A 43 20.68 -15.54 -3.42
N ARG A 44 20.40 -16.40 -4.40
CA ARG A 44 20.72 -17.83 -4.33
C ARG A 44 22.18 -18.03 -4.74
N ALA A 45 23.09 -17.77 -3.80
CA ALA A 45 24.49 -18.01 -4.05
C ALA A 45 24.85 -19.50 -4.08
N GLU A 46 24.04 -20.41 -3.51
CA GLU A 46 24.13 -21.89 -3.63
C GLU A 46 23.16 -22.65 -2.69
N GLU A 47 22.43 -21.97 -1.79
CA GLU A 47 21.54 -22.59 -0.79
C GLU A 47 20.05 -22.58 -1.22
N GLU A 48 19.35 -23.67 -0.92
CA GLU A 48 17.88 -23.73 -1.02
C GLU A 48 17.25 -22.84 0.06
N ILE A 49 16.29 -22.01 -0.34
CA ILE A 49 15.51 -21.20 0.58
C ILE A 49 14.40 -22.09 1.15
N ASP A 50 14.39 -22.29 2.47
CA ASP A 50 13.29 -22.94 3.17
C ASP A 50 12.08 -22.00 3.23
N LEU A 51 11.17 -22.17 2.26
CA LEU A 51 9.97 -21.34 2.15
C LEU A 51 8.97 -21.59 3.29
N GLU A 52 8.99 -22.77 3.92
CA GLU A 52 8.11 -23.05 5.07
C GLU A 52 8.56 -22.24 6.28
N GLN A 53 9.87 -22.24 6.57
CA GLN A 53 10.44 -21.44 7.65
C GLN A 53 10.26 -19.93 7.41
N VAL A 54 10.43 -19.47 6.17
CA VAL A 54 10.18 -18.08 5.78
C VAL A 54 8.71 -17.72 5.97
N ALA A 55 7.78 -18.58 5.54
CA ALA A 55 6.36 -18.32 5.73
C ALA A 55 5.99 -18.25 7.21
N GLU A 56 6.56 -19.11 8.06
CA GLU A 56 6.30 -19.13 9.50
C GLU A 56 6.76 -17.83 10.19
N ILE A 57 7.98 -17.35 9.94
CA ILE A 57 8.49 -16.13 10.57
C ILE A 57 7.71 -14.88 10.13
N LEU A 58 7.30 -14.86 8.85
CA LEU A 58 6.49 -13.78 8.29
C LEU A 58 5.11 -13.78 8.96
N HIS A 59 4.49 -14.96 9.11
CA HIS A 59 3.18 -15.10 9.74
C HIS A 59 3.17 -14.66 11.20
N GLN A 60 4.21 -14.99 11.96
CA GLN A 60 4.38 -14.54 13.35
C GLN A 60 4.40 -13.01 13.49
N ASN A 61 4.79 -12.31 12.44
CA ASN A 61 4.85 -10.85 12.37
C ASN A 61 3.67 -10.20 11.62
N GLY A 62 2.65 -10.99 11.26
CA GLY A 62 1.44 -10.51 10.57
C GLY A 62 1.58 -10.36 9.05
N PHE A 63 2.63 -10.90 8.46
CA PHE A 63 2.86 -10.94 7.02
C PHE A 63 2.46 -12.30 6.42
N GLU A 64 2.30 -12.36 5.11
CA GLU A 64 1.95 -13.59 4.41
C GLU A 64 2.82 -13.74 3.16
N LEU A 65 3.47 -14.90 3.00
CA LEU A 65 4.23 -15.22 1.79
C LEU A 65 3.25 -15.63 0.67
N LEU A 66 3.25 -14.85 -0.41
CA LEU A 66 2.35 -15.07 -1.54
C LEU A 66 2.97 -16.01 -2.57
N VAL A 67 2.31 -17.14 -2.82
CA VAL A 67 2.73 -18.12 -3.83
C VAL A 67 1.87 -18.03 -5.11
N ASP A 68 0.60 -17.67 -4.96
CA ASP A 68 -0.34 -17.55 -6.08
C ASP A 68 -0.11 -16.26 -6.90
N ARG A 69 -0.02 -16.40 -8.23
CA ARG A 69 0.31 -15.29 -9.14
C ARG A 69 -0.76 -14.20 -9.19
N GLU A 70 -2.04 -14.58 -9.09
CA GLU A 70 -3.13 -13.61 -9.11
C GLU A 70 -3.09 -12.75 -7.84
N THR A 71 -2.87 -13.39 -6.69
CA THR A 71 -2.73 -12.72 -5.40
C THR A 71 -1.49 -11.82 -5.34
N GLN A 72 -0.36 -12.28 -5.88
CA GLN A 72 0.85 -11.46 -6.04
C GLN A 72 0.57 -10.21 -6.88
N LEU A 73 -0.20 -10.33 -7.97
CA LEU A 73 -0.54 -9.20 -8.83
C LEU A 73 -1.49 -8.23 -8.12
N VAL A 74 -2.45 -8.72 -7.34
CA VAL A 74 -3.33 -7.85 -6.54
C VAL A 74 -2.56 -7.07 -5.48
N ASP A 75 -1.62 -7.71 -4.78
CA ASP A 75 -0.77 -7.02 -3.81
C ASP A 75 0.17 -5.99 -4.48
N ALA A 76 0.67 -6.32 -5.69
CA ALA A 76 1.41 -5.37 -6.51
C ALA A 76 0.56 -4.16 -6.94
N ILE A 77 -0.73 -4.34 -7.24
CA ILE A 77 -1.68 -3.23 -7.50
C ILE A 77 -1.80 -2.35 -6.24
N LYS A 78 -1.99 -2.94 -5.05
CA LYS A 78 -2.07 -2.18 -3.79
C LYS A 78 -0.82 -1.35 -3.56
N THR A 79 0.36 -1.95 -3.75
CA THR A 79 1.65 -1.26 -3.64
C THR A 79 1.78 -0.12 -4.67
N ALA A 80 1.43 -0.37 -5.93
CA ALA A 80 1.46 0.65 -6.96
C ALA A 80 0.49 1.81 -6.69
N LEU A 81 -0.66 1.56 -6.04
CA LEU A 81 -1.58 2.61 -5.60
C LEU A 81 -1.01 3.49 -4.49
N ILE A 82 -0.17 2.93 -3.60
CA ILE A 82 0.58 3.71 -2.59
C ILE A 82 1.57 4.63 -3.30
N HIS A 83 2.37 4.13 -4.23
CA HIS A 83 3.28 4.97 -5.02
C HIS A 83 2.52 6.03 -5.83
N TYR A 84 1.37 5.67 -6.40
CA TYR A 84 0.54 6.63 -7.13
C TYR A 84 -0.02 7.74 -6.23
N LEU A 85 -0.28 7.47 -4.94
CA LEU A 85 -0.64 8.51 -3.98
C LEU A 85 0.49 9.53 -3.79
N ASP A 86 1.75 9.07 -3.75
CA ASP A 86 2.92 9.95 -3.68
C ASP A 86 3.03 10.84 -4.94
N GLU A 87 2.74 10.29 -6.12
CA GLU A 87 2.67 11.04 -7.38
C GLU A 87 1.55 12.09 -7.35
N VAL A 88 0.38 11.77 -6.78
CA VAL A 88 -0.71 12.75 -6.60
C VAL A 88 -0.25 13.94 -5.76
N GLU A 89 0.58 13.70 -4.73
CA GLU A 89 1.07 14.74 -3.82
C GLU A 89 2.21 15.60 -4.39
N SER A 90 3.02 15.05 -5.29
CA SER A 90 4.31 15.64 -5.69
C SER A 90 4.40 16.04 -7.17
N ALA A 91 3.63 15.41 -8.06
CA ALA A 91 3.66 15.69 -9.49
C ALA A 91 2.65 16.78 -9.93
N ASP A 92 3.03 17.53 -10.97
CA ASP A 92 2.14 18.44 -11.70
C ASP A 92 2.58 18.56 -13.18
N PRO A 93 1.80 18.06 -14.16
CA PRO A 93 0.50 17.41 -14.01
C PRO A 93 0.63 15.98 -13.47
N VAL A 94 -0.37 15.54 -12.70
CA VAL A 94 -0.47 14.16 -12.20
C VAL A 94 -0.81 13.21 -13.35
N PRO A 95 -0.07 12.09 -13.53
CA PRO A 95 -0.40 11.11 -14.55
C PRO A 95 -1.77 10.47 -14.28
N LYS A 96 -2.43 9.94 -15.31
CA LYS A 96 -3.68 9.19 -15.11
C LYS A 96 -3.37 7.87 -14.39
N MET A 97 -4.10 7.57 -13.31
CA MET A 97 -3.97 6.33 -12.53
C MET A 97 -3.95 5.07 -13.41
N SER A 98 -4.85 4.98 -14.39
CA SER A 98 -4.91 3.84 -15.30
C SER A 98 -3.64 3.65 -16.12
N THR A 99 -3.03 4.76 -16.56
CA THR A 99 -1.78 4.74 -17.33
C THR A 99 -0.59 4.44 -16.44
N PHE A 100 -0.57 5.02 -15.23
CA PHE A 100 0.45 4.76 -14.22
C PHE A 100 0.49 3.27 -13.86
N LEU A 101 -0.64 2.70 -13.43
CA LEU A 101 -0.72 1.29 -13.03
C LEU A 101 -0.39 0.33 -14.18
N ALA A 102 -0.86 0.64 -15.40
CA ALA A 102 -0.57 -0.19 -16.56
C ALA A 102 0.92 -0.20 -16.92
N GLY A 103 1.59 0.96 -16.82
CA GLY A 103 3.02 1.09 -17.05
C GLY A 103 3.86 0.41 -15.96
N GLU A 104 3.50 0.60 -14.70
CA GLU A 104 4.23 0.05 -13.56
C GLU A 104 4.17 -1.49 -13.51
N LEU A 105 3.01 -2.05 -13.82
CA LEU A 105 2.77 -3.49 -13.68
C LEU A 105 2.90 -4.27 -15.00
N ASN A 106 3.06 -3.58 -16.13
CA ASN A 106 3.09 -4.18 -17.47
C ASN A 106 1.84 -5.01 -17.83
N PHE A 107 0.67 -4.57 -17.38
CA PHE A 107 -0.64 -5.17 -17.72
C PHE A 107 -1.61 -4.10 -18.21
N SER A 108 -2.63 -4.50 -18.97
CA SER A 108 -3.72 -3.57 -19.29
C SER A 108 -4.52 -3.21 -18.03
N TYR A 109 -4.96 -1.95 -17.93
CA TYR A 109 -5.80 -1.51 -16.81
C TYR A 109 -7.10 -2.33 -16.69
N GLU A 110 -7.66 -2.78 -17.81
CA GLU A 110 -8.84 -3.65 -17.82
C GLU A 110 -8.58 -4.97 -17.08
N HIS A 111 -7.43 -5.60 -17.35
CA HIS A 111 -7.03 -6.83 -16.67
C HIS A 111 -6.84 -6.59 -15.16
N LEU A 112 -6.10 -5.53 -14.80
CA LEU A 112 -5.85 -5.16 -13.41
C LEU A 112 -7.16 -4.89 -12.65
N SER A 113 -8.05 -4.09 -13.22
CA SER A 113 -9.33 -3.72 -12.61
C SER A 113 -10.25 -4.91 -12.39
N LYS A 114 -10.34 -5.82 -13.37
CA LYS A 114 -11.15 -7.04 -13.29
C LYS A 114 -10.61 -7.99 -12.24
N LEU A 115 -9.30 -8.22 -12.21
CA LEU A 115 -8.65 -9.08 -11.23
C LEU A 115 -8.84 -8.53 -9.82
N PHE A 116 -8.51 -7.26 -9.62
CA PHE A 116 -8.61 -6.58 -8.32
C PHE A 116 -10.03 -6.64 -7.77
N SER A 117 -11.03 -6.28 -8.58
CA SER A 117 -12.43 -6.28 -8.13
C SER A 117 -12.95 -7.67 -7.79
N ARG A 118 -12.45 -8.72 -8.46
CA ARG A 118 -12.82 -10.11 -8.16
C ARG A 118 -12.22 -10.59 -6.84
N GLN A 119 -11.04 -10.09 -6.46
CA GLN A 119 -10.31 -10.58 -5.28
C GLN A 119 -10.56 -9.74 -4.03
N GLU A 120 -10.77 -8.43 -4.19
CA GLU A 120 -10.93 -7.47 -3.08
C GLU A 120 -12.38 -7.05 -2.86
N ASP A 121 -13.32 -7.51 -3.69
CA ASP A 121 -14.74 -7.13 -3.68
C ASP A 121 -14.99 -5.60 -3.77
N VAL A 122 -13.98 -4.82 -4.18
CA VAL A 122 -14.04 -3.38 -4.41
C VAL A 122 -13.25 -2.99 -5.65
N THR A 123 -13.64 -1.90 -6.32
CA THR A 123 -12.89 -1.42 -7.49
C THR A 123 -11.61 -0.72 -7.05
N ILE A 124 -10.63 -0.65 -7.96
CA ILE A 124 -9.37 0.08 -7.77
C ILE A 124 -9.65 1.55 -7.39
N GLU A 125 -10.61 2.21 -8.04
CA GLU A 125 -10.96 3.60 -7.75
C GLU A 125 -11.53 3.78 -6.34
N LYS A 126 -12.39 2.87 -5.89
CA LYS A 126 -12.95 2.90 -4.53
C LYS A 126 -11.85 2.65 -3.50
N TYR A 127 -11.00 1.65 -3.74
CA TYR A 127 -9.87 1.37 -2.88
C TYR A 127 -8.93 2.58 -2.78
N PHE A 128 -8.61 3.21 -3.91
CA PHE A 128 -7.77 4.41 -3.92
C PHE A 128 -8.39 5.59 -3.17
N ILE A 129 -9.72 5.74 -3.24
CA ILE A 129 -10.45 6.73 -2.42
C ILE A 129 -10.26 6.44 -0.93
N HIS A 130 -10.35 5.17 -0.49
CA HIS A 130 -10.08 4.81 0.91
C HIS A 130 -8.64 5.16 1.31
N LEU A 131 -7.66 4.84 0.45
CA LEU A 131 -6.26 5.19 0.68
C LEU A 131 -6.05 6.70 0.84
N LYS A 132 -6.69 7.51 -0.02
CA LYS A 132 -6.67 8.98 0.10
C LYS A 132 -7.27 9.45 1.43
N ILE A 133 -8.36 8.83 1.90
CA ILE A 133 -8.97 9.20 3.19
C ILE A 133 -8.07 8.82 4.37
N GLU A 134 -7.38 7.68 4.33
CA GLU A 134 -6.38 7.35 5.36
C GLU A 134 -5.26 8.40 5.37
N ARG A 135 -4.80 8.83 4.19
CA ARG A 135 -3.82 9.91 4.08
C ARG A 135 -4.34 11.25 4.62
N VAL A 136 -5.61 11.58 4.39
CA VAL A 136 -6.25 12.77 4.98
C VAL A 136 -6.23 12.68 6.50
N LYS A 137 -6.61 11.53 7.09
CA LYS A 137 -6.57 11.33 8.54
C LYS A 137 -5.16 11.53 9.10
N GLU A 138 -4.14 11.01 8.41
CA GLU A 138 -2.75 11.17 8.79
C GLU A 138 -2.35 12.66 8.78
N LEU A 139 -2.59 13.38 7.68
CA LEU A 139 -2.28 14.81 7.55
C LEU A 139 -3.03 15.67 8.58
N LEU A 140 -4.29 15.35 8.87
CA LEU A 140 -5.06 16.01 9.92
C LEU A 140 -4.51 15.74 11.33
N SER A 141 -3.85 14.60 11.54
CA SER A 141 -3.29 14.22 12.84
C SER A 141 -2.00 14.96 13.20
N TYR A 142 -1.25 15.42 12.18
CA TYR A 142 -0.10 16.31 12.37
C TYR A 142 -0.54 17.75 12.70
N ASP A 143 -1.76 18.13 12.32
CA ASP A 143 -2.36 19.47 12.50
C ASP A 143 -1.56 20.64 11.89
N GLU A 144 -0.70 20.33 10.91
CA GLU A 144 0.13 21.33 10.22
C GLU A 144 -0.56 21.93 8.98
N LEU A 145 -1.52 21.20 8.40
CA LEU A 145 -2.23 21.61 7.18
C LEU A 145 -3.72 21.87 7.45
N SER A 146 -4.22 22.95 6.86
CA SER A 146 -5.66 23.22 6.77
C SER A 146 -6.34 22.22 5.83
N LEU A 147 -7.65 22.04 5.98
CA LEU A 147 -8.43 21.17 5.10
C LEU A 147 -8.35 21.61 3.63
N SER A 148 -8.21 22.91 3.38
CA SER A 148 -8.03 23.48 2.04
C SER A 148 -6.68 23.07 1.42
N GLU A 149 -5.60 23.13 2.20
CA GLU A 149 -4.27 22.69 1.75
C GLU A 149 -4.24 21.18 1.50
N ILE A 150 -4.88 20.39 2.37
CA ILE A 150 -5.01 18.93 2.17
C ILE A 150 -5.81 18.63 0.89
N ALA A 151 -6.93 19.33 0.66
CA ALA A 151 -7.73 19.16 -0.56
C ALA A 151 -6.91 19.46 -1.81
N TYR A 152 -6.15 20.57 -1.81
CA TYR A 152 -5.27 20.93 -2.91
C TYR A 152 -4.15 19.89 -3.13
N LYS A 153 -3.46 19.50 -2.06
CA LYS A 153 -2.35 18.53 -2.08
C LYS A 153 -2.77 17.17 -2.60
N LEU A 154 -3.97 16.70 -2.23
CA LEU A 154 -4.54 15.44 -2.69
C LEU A 154 -5.41 15.60 -3.95
N LYS A 155 -5.30 16.74 -4.65
CA LYS A 155 -5.95 17.02 -5.94
C LYS A 155 -7.47 16.79 -5.93
N TYR A 156 -8.13 17.14 -4.82
CA TYR A 156 -9.59 17.22 -4.79
C TYR A 156 -10.07 18.46 -5.54
N SER A 157 -11.19 18.33 -6.25
CA SER A 157 -11.79 19.45 -6.99
C SER A 157 -12.28 20.60 -6.09
N SER A 158 -12.57 20.32 -4.83
CA SER A 158 -12.93 21.33 -3.83
C SER A 158 -12.81 20.78 -2.41
N VAL A 159 -12.76 21.70 -1.44
CA VAL A 159 -12.81 21.38 0.00
C VAL A 159 -14.11 20.66 0.35
N GLN A 160 -15.22 21.05 -0.29
CA GLN A 160 -16.54 20.44 -0.09
C GLN A 160 -16.57 18.99 -0.58
N HIS A 161 -15.89 18.69 -1.70
CA HIS A 161 -15.76 17.32 -2.19
C HIS A 161 -14.99 16.45 -1.20
N LEU A 162 -13.82 16.92 -0.74
CA LEU A 162 -13.06 16.22 0.30
C LEU A 162 -13.89 16.02 1.58
N SER A 163 -14.55 17.07 2.09
CA SER A 163 -15.33 16.99 3.31
C SER A 163 -16.50 16.00 3.21
N ARG A 164 -17.18 15.93 2.06
CA ARG A 164 -18.26 14.97 1.83
C ARG A 164 -17.73 13.54 1.81
N GLN A 165 -16.67 13.29 1.04
CA GLN A 165 -16.08 11.96 0.91
C GLN A 165 -15.51 11.46 2.24
N PHE A 166 -14.86 12.34 3.01
CA PHE A 166 -14.37 12.02 4.35
C PHE A 166 -15.50 11.59 5.29
N LYS A 167 -16.62 12.33 5.32
CA LYS A 167 -17.78 11.97 6.15
C LYS A 167 -18.43 10.67 5.71
N GLU A 168 -18.56 10.46 4.41
CA GLU A 168 -19.14 9.23 3.83
C GLU A 168 -18.36 7.99 4.24
N ILE A 169 -17.03 8.07 4.25
CA ILE A 169 -16.16 6.91 4.54
C ILE A 169 -15.90 6.73 6.03
N THR A 170 -15.75 7.82 6.78
CA THR A 170 -15.39 7.73 8.21
C THR A 170 -16.60 7.78 9.15
N GLY A 171 -17.76 8.21 8.65
CA GLY A 171 -18.93 8.53 9.47
C GLY A 171 -18.83 9.84 10.25
N LEU A 172 -17.68 10.54 10.19
CA LEU A 172 -17.39 11.74 10.97
C LEU A 172 -17.10 12.93 10.06
N THR A 173 -17.48 14.13 10.50
CA THR A 173 -16.93 15.35 9.89
C THR A 173 -15.47 15.53 10.27
N VAL A 174 -14.72 16.29 9.47
CA VAL A 174 -13.32 16.63 9.75
C VAL A 174 -13.17 17.30 11.12
N SER A 175 -14.09 18.20 11.47
CA SER A 175 -14.09 18.89 12.77
C SER A 175 -14.34 17.95 13.95
N GLU A 176 -15.18 16.92 13.77
CA GLU A 176 -15.39 15.88 14.80
C GLU A 176 -14.15 15.00 14.94
N PHE A 177 -13.53 14.59 13.83
CA PHE A 177 -12.30 13.82 13.83
C PHE A 177 -11.16 14.53 14.56
N LYS A 178 -10.96 15.85 14.31
CA LYS A 178 -9.93 16.66 14.98
C LYS A 178 -10.09 16.78 16.50
N LYS A 179 -11.30 16.60 17.05
CA LYS A 179 -11.51 16.64 18.51
C LYS A 179 -11.01 15.37 19.21
N HIS A 180 -10.88 14.26 18.49
CA HIS A 180 -10.48 12.96 19.03
C HIS A 180 -9.49 12.20 18.12
N PRO A 181 -8.31 12.78 17.81
CA PRO A 181 -7.40 12.24 16.79
C PRO A 181 -6.77 10.89 17.19
N TYR A 182 -6.65 10.58 18.48
CA TYR A 182 -5.98 9.37 18.97
C TYR A 182 -6.85 8.12 19.01
N THR A 183 -8.18 8.26 18.98
CA THR A 183 -9.13 7.14 19.12
C THR A 183 -9.28 6.31 17.83
N HIS A 184 -8.77 6.79 16.70
CA HIS A 184 -9.01 6.22 15.38
C HIS A 184 -7.74 5.82 14.61
N ARG A 185 -6.59 5.68 15.29
CA ARG A 185 -5.31 5.23 14.68
C ARG A 185 -5.31 3.76 14.18
N HIS A 186 -6.41 3.03 14.32
CA HIS A 186 -6.51 1.61 13.97
C HIS A 186 -6.98 1.37 12.52
N PHE A 187 -6.21 1.73 11.48
CA PHE A 187 -6.72 1.51 10.11
C PHE A 187 -5.73 1.32 8.94
N LEU A 188 -4.43 1.05 9.17
CA LEU A 188 -3.62 0.49 8.07
C LEU A 188 -3.76 -1.05 7.98
N ASP A 189 -3.97 -1.73 9.11
CA ASP A 189 -4.02 -3.21 9.15
C ASP A 189 -5.37 -3.81 8.70
N ARG A 190 -6.37 -2.99 8.36
CA ARG A 190 -7.74 -3.47 8.02
C ARG A 190 -8.14 -3.30 6.56
N LEU A 191 -7.24 -2.80 5.71
CA LEU A 191 -7.48 -2.66 4.27
C LEU A 191 -6.62 -3.63 3.42
N THR A 192 -5.90 -4.56 4.05
CA THR A 192 -5.06 -5.57 3.40
C THR A 192 -5.53 -6.99 3.65
#